data_AF-A6HSH6-F1
#
_entry.id   AF-A6HSH6-F1
#
_cell.length_a   1.000
_cell.length_b   1.000
_cell.length_c   1.000
_cell.angle_alpha   90.00
_cell.angle_beta   90.00
_cell.angle_gamma   90.00
#
_symmetry.space_group_name_H-M   'P 1'
#
loop_
_entity.id
_entity.type
_entity.pdbx_description
1 polymer ?
#
loop_
_entity_poly.entity_id
_entity_poly.type
_entity_poly.pdbx_seq_one_letter_code
_entity_poly.pdbx_strand_id
1 'polypeptide(L)'
;MNSWVPGFSPGPAPDPWEAQALGFSFLGKAGCHQLPTTRCEASPLLCRRMGPSGLLVALALHLAVCSRPHRDYCVLGAGPAGLQMAALLHRAGRDYEVFERESAPGSFFTRYPRHRKLISINKRYTGKANAEFNLRHDWNSLLSDDPHLLFRHYSQAYFPDASDMVRYLGDFAQRLGLRVLYNTNITHVTLDKDPQAWNGHYFILRDQKGQVYQCSVLLVATGLAVPKLVDFPGSEYVEGYESVSVDPEDFVGQNVLILGHGNSAFETAENILGVTNFVHMLSRSRVRLSWATHYVGDVRYAAALLTYPVPYILY
;
A
#
# COMPACT_ATOMS: atom_id res chain seq x y z
N MET A 1 16.80 0.52 63.79
CA MET A 1 15.94 1.49 63.09
C MET A 1 16.79 2.22 62.06
N ASN A 2 16.62 1.79 60.80
CA ASN A 2 16.84 2.42 59.51
C ASN A 2 18.17 3.12 59.21
N SER A 3 19.03 2.33 58.55
CA SER A 3 20.04 2.68 57.55
C SER A 3 19.48 3.59 56.44
N TRP A 4 20.19 4.68 56.15
CA TRP A 4 20.00 5.51 54.96
C TRP A 4 21.07 5.16 53.91
N VAL A 5 20.59 4.78 52.74
CA VAL A 5 21.37 4.42 51.53
C VAL A 5 21.65 5.70 50.72
N PRO A 6 22.84 5.88 50.12
CA PRO A 6 23.10 7.00 49.22
C PRO A 6 22.34 6.85 47.90
N GLY A 7 21.78 7.97 47.42
CA GLY A 7 20.95 8.05 46.22
C GLY A 7 21.64 7.57 44.95
N PHE A 8 21.00 6.61 44.29
CA PHE A 8 21.20 6.28 42.88
C PHE A 8 20.70 7.46 42.01
N SER A 9 21.58 8.00 41.17
CA SER A 9 21.16 8.84 40.04
C SER A 9 20.60 7.92 38.95
N PRO A 10 19.37 8.13 38.45
CA PRO A 10 18.90 7.40 37.28
C PRO A 10 19.64 7.93 36.04
N GLY A 11 20.43 7.06 35.41
CA GLY A 11 20.99 7.32 34.08
C GLY A 11 19.90 7.54 33.02
N PRO A 12 20.26 8.07 31.85
CA PRO A 12 19.30 8.38 30.79
C PRO A 12 18.52 7.13 30.37
N ALA A 13 17.21 7.28 30.18
CA ALA A 13 16.34 6.24 29.69
C ALA A 13 16.81 5.75 28.30
N PRO A 14 16.77 4.43 28.04
CA PRO A 14 17.15 3.89 26.74
C PRO A 14 16.15 4.30 25.64
N ASP A 15 16.71 4.47 24.45
CA ASP A 15 16.05 4.88 23.21
C ASP A 15 14.95 3.86 22.78
N PRO A 16 13.73 4.25 22.38
CA PRO A 16 12.60 3.32 22.26
C PRO A 16 12.62 2.40 21.02
N TRP A 17 13.73 2.28 20.27
CA TRP A 17 13.75 1.59 18.98
C TRP A 17 14.25 0.14 19.00
N GLU A 18 14.60 -0.42 20.17
CA GLU A 18 14.95 -1.84 20.33
C GLU A 18 13.86 -2.61 21.12
N ALA A 19 12.75 -2.97 20.46
CA ALA A 19 11.98 -4.20 20.72
C ALA A 19 10.61 -4.13 20.02
N GLN A 20 10.46 -4.82 18.89
CA GLN A 20 9.17 -5.39 18.46
C GLN A 20 9.41 -6.40 17.34
N ALA A 21 9.95 -7.55 17.75
CA ALA A 21 9.90 -8.79 16.98
C ALA A 21 8.94 -9.75 17.69
N LEU A 22 8.14 -10.46 16.89
CA LEU A 22 7.40 -11.69 17.19
C LEU A 22 6.09 -11.56 17.98
N GLY A 23 5.00 -11.94 17.30
CA GLY A 23 3.68 -12.16 17.89
C GLY A 23 2.71 -12.76 16.87
N PHE A 24 2.98 -13.97 16.38
CA PHE A 24 2.01 -14.75 15.60
C PHE A 24 1.11 -15.54 16.55
N SER A 25 -0.21 -15.33 16.45
CA SER A 25 -1.21 -16.18 17.09
C SER A 25 -1.96 -16.97 16.01
N PHE A 26 -1.77 -18.29 16.04
CA PHE A 26 -2.56 -19.26 15.28
C PHE A 26 -3.86 -19.58 16.05
N LEU A 27 -5.00 -19.53 15.37
CA LEU A 27 -6.19 -20.29 15.73
C LEU A 27 -6.81 -20.80 14.45
N GLY A 28 -6.68 -22.11 14.24
CA GLY A 28 -7.22 -22.82 13.10
C GLY A 28 -8.68 -23.21 13.29
N LYS A 29 -9.39 -23.33 12.17
CA LYS A 29 -10.04 -24.56 11.68
C LYS A 29 -10.89 -24.20 10.46
N ALA A 30 -10.55 -24.75 9.30
CA ALA A 30 -11.48 -24.84 8.18
C ALA A 30 -11.27 -26.18 7.47
N GLY A 31 -12.38 -26.90 7.30
CA GLY A 31 -12.47 -28.28 6.85
C GLY A 31 -11.94 -28.49 5.44
N CYS A 32 -11.42 -29.70 5.24
CA CYS A 32 -10.92 -30.20 3.98
C CYS A 32 -12.12 -30.62 3.11
N HIS A 33 -12.43 -29.85 2.07
CA HIS A 33 -13.20 -30.34 0.94
C HIS A 33 -12.23 -30.57 -0.23
N GLN A 34 -11.98 -31.86 -0.52
CA GLN A 34 -11.22 -32.30 -1.69
C GLN A 34 -12.03 -32.00 -2.95
N LEU A 35 -11.45 -31.23 -3.86
CA LEU A 35 -11.88 -31.14 -5.26
C LEU A 35 -10.66 -31.36 -6.17
N PRO A 36 -10.87 -31.90 -7.38
CA PRO A 36 -9.95 -32.85 -8.00
C PRO A 36 -8.72 -32.18 -8.60
N THR A 37 -7.59 -32.84 -8.42
CA THR A 37 -6.35 -32.61 -9.17
C THR A 37 -6.61 -32.91 -10.65
N THR A 38 -6.73 -31.87 -11.47
CA THR A 38 -6.72 -32.03 -12.93
C THR A 38 -5.31 -32.40 -13.36
N ARG A 39 -5.01 -33.71 -13.40
CA ARG A 39 -3.97 -34.24 -14.26
C ARG A 39 -4.41 -34.01 -15.70
N CYS A 40 -3.68 -33.19 -16.44
CA CYS A 40 -3.76 -33.20 -17.89
C CYS A 40 -3.14 -34.50 -18.41
N GLU A 41 -3.95 -35.56 -18.51
CA GLU A 41 -3.57 -36.77 -19.24
C GLU A 41 -3.72 -36.51 -20.74
N ALA A 42 -2.61 -36.64 -21.48
CA ALA A 42 -2.67 -36.68 -22.93
C ALA A 42 -3.46 -37.93 -23.36
N SER A 43 -4.48 -37.77 -24.20
CA SER A 43 -5.24 -38.91 -24.73
C SER A 43 -4.31 -39.90 -25.45
N PRO A 44 -4.31 -41.19 -25.09
CA PRO A 44 -3.36 -42.19 -25.60
C PRO A 44 -3.50 -42.49 -27.10
N LEU A 45 -4.48 -41.88 -27.78
CA LEU A 45 -4.76 -42.09 -29.19
C LEU A 45 -3.92 -41.22 -30.14
N LEU A 46 -3.37 -40.07 -29.69
CA LEU A 46 -2.49 -39.25 -30.55
C LEU A 46 -1.03 -39.73 -30.58
N CYS A 47 -0.58 -40.48 -29.56
CA CYS A 47 0.82 -40.88 -29.41
C CYS A 47 1.27 -42.00 -30.38
N ARG A 48 0.33 -42.70 -31.05
CA ARG A 48 0.64 -43.84 -31.92
C ARG A 48 1.03 -43.49 -33.36
N ARG A 49 1.06 -42.22 -33.74
CA ARG A 49 1.38 -41.78 -35.13
C ARG A 49 2.65 -40.92 -35.28
N MET A 50 3.34 -40.59 -34.19
CA MET A 50 4.51 -39.71 -34.25
C MET A 50 5.80 -40.52 -34.15
N GLY A 51 6.70 -40.37 -35.13
CA GLY A 51 8.05 -40.93 -35.07
C GLY A 51 8.86 -40.35 -33.89
N PRO A 52 10.03 -40.92 -33.56
CA PRO A 52 10.83 -40.53 -32.39
C PRO A 52 11.15 -39.03 -32.33
N SER A 53 11.33 -38.39 -33.49
CA SER A 53 11.54 -36.94 -33.61
C SER A 53 10.30 -36.11 -33.29
N GLY A 54 9.09 -36.60 -33.60
CA GLY A 54 7.82 -35.92 -33.30
C GLY A 54 7.45 -36.01 -31.82
N LEU A 55 7.82 -37.11 -31.15
CA LEU A 55 7.63 -37.30 -29.71
C LEU A 55 8.52 -36.33 -28.92
N LEU A 56 9.78 -36.15 -29.33
CA LEU A 56 10.73 -35.21 -28.71
C LEU A 56 10.26 -33.75 -28.84
N VAL A 57 9.73 -33.37 -30.00
CA VAL A 57 9.18 -32.02 -30.23
C VAL A 57 7.92 -31.79 -29.38
N ALA A 58 6.99 -32.76 -29.31
CA ALA A 58 5.81 -32.67 -28.46
C ALA A 58 6.16 -32.60 -26.96
N LEU A 59 7.18 -33.36 -26.51
CA LEU A 59 7.67 -33.32 -25.13
C LEU A 59 8.36 -32.00 -24.80
N ALA A 60 9.17 -31.46 -25.72
CA ALA A 60 9.82 -30.17 -25.56
C ALA A 60 8.82 -29.00 -25.57
N LEU A 61 7.79 -29.06 -26.42
CA LEU A 61 6.67 -28.10 -26.39
C LEU A 61 5.85 -28.23 -25.09
N HIS A 62 5.59 -29.43 -24.58
CA HIS A 62 4.88 -29.61 -23.31
C HIS A 62 5.70 -29.15 -22.10
N LEU A 63 7.02 -29.33 -22.09
CA LEU A 63 7.90 -28.83 -21.04
C LEU A 63 8.04 -27.30 -21.09
N ALA A 64 8.08 -26.70 -22.28
CA ALA A 64 8.09 -25.25 -22.46
C ALA A 64 6.74 -24.59 -22.11
N VAL A 65 5.62 -25.30 -22.30
CA VAL A 65 4.28 -24.83 -21.86
C VAL A 65 4.09 -24.99 -20.34
N CYS A 66 4.89 -25.82 -19.67
CA CYS A 66 4.84 -26.05 -18.22
C CYS A 66 5.89 -25.27 -17.41
N SER A 67 6.83 -24.54 -18.03
CA SER A 67 7.79 -23.73 -17.29
C SER A 67 7.11 -22.47 -16.76
N ARG A 68 6.72 -22.51 -15.48
CA ARG A 68 6.26 -21.31 -14.76
C ARG A 68 7.41 -20.31 -14.72
N PRO A 69 7.23 -19.04 -15.12
CA PRO A 69 8.26 -18.03 -14.94
C PRO A 69 8.61 -17.96 -13.45
N HIS A 70 9.86 -18.30 -13.13
CA HIS A 70 10.37 -18.29 -11.77
C HIS A 70 11.15 -17.00 -11.49
N ARG A 71 10.94 -16.44 -10.30
CA ARG A 71 11.69 -15.33 -9.72
C ARG A 71 12.05 -15.66 -8.29
N ASP A 72 13.13 -15.11 -7.75
CA ASP A 72 13.40 -15.25 -6.32
C ASP A 72 12.36 -14.49 -5.49
N TYR A 73 12.03 -13.25 -5.91
CA TYR A 73 11.12 -12.35 -5.20
C TYR A 73 9.94 -11.90 -6.07
N CYS A 74 8.73 -12.07 -5.59
CA CYS A 74 7.56 -11.40 -6.15
C CYS A 74 7.08 -10.30 -5.20
N VAL A 75 6.73 -9.14 -5.75
CA VAL A 75 6.10 -8.04 -5.01
C VAL A 75 4.68 -7.84 -5.53
N LEU A 76 3.69 -7.85 -4.65
CA LEU A 76 2.29 -7.59 -5.02
C LEU A 76 1.94 -6.11 -4.78
N GLY A 77 1.69 -5.37 -5.86
CA GLY A 77 1.30 -3.96 -5.86
C GLY A 77 2.46 -3.02 -6.17
N ALA A 78 2.23 -2.07 -7.09
CA ALA A 78 3.17 -1.01 -7.46
C ALA A 78 2.78 0.34 -6.84
N GLY A 79 2.32 0.33 -5.58
CA GLY A 79 2.22 1.53 -4.75
C GLY A 79 3.58 1.94 -4.15
N PRO A 80 3.62 2.96 -3.28
CA PRO A 80 4.86 3.44 -2.65
C PRO A 80 5.69 2.33 -1.99
N ALA A 81 5.04 1.46 -1.21
CA ALA A 81 5.72 0.35 -0.53
C ALA A 81 6.31 -0.67 -1.53
N GLY A 82 5.56 -1.07 -2.55
CA GLY A 82 6.02 -2.04 -3.53
C GLY A 82 7.15 -1.50 -4.40
N LEU A 83 7.06 -0.24 -4.84
CA LEU A 83 8.13 0.41 -5.59
C LEU A 83 9.39 0.66 -4.75
N GLN A 84 9.24 1.01 -3.47
CA GLN A 84 10.39 1.13 -2.57
C GLN A 84 11.12 -0.22 -2.43
N MET A 85 10.37 -1.31 -2.23
CA MET A 85 10.94 -2.65 -2.14
C MET A 85 11.59 -3.07 -3.46
N ALA A 86 10.94 -2.79 -4.59
CA ALA A 86 11.50 -3.04 -5.92
C ALA A 86 12.82 -2.30 -6.14
N ALA A 87 12.90 -1.02 -5.76
CA ALA A 87 14.14 -0.24 -5.87
C ALA A 87 15.28 -0.81 -5.03
N LEU A 88 14.99 -1.27 -3.80
CA LEU A 88 15.98 -1.91 -2.94
C LEU A 88 16.44 -3.26 -3.50
N LEU A 89 15.53 -4.08 -4.02
CA LEU A 89 15.84 -5.36 -4.66
C LEU A 89 16.67 -5.16 -5.94
N HIS A 90 16.29 -4.16 -6.75
CA HIS A 90 16.98 -3.79 -7.97
C HIS A 90 18.43 -3.36 -7.68
N ARG A 91 18.62 -2.44 -6.72
CA ARG A 91 19.94 -1.99 -6.28
C ARG A 91 20.81 -3.14 -5.77
N ALA A 92 20.20 -4.12 -5.10
CA ALA A 92 20.88 -5.30 -4.60
C ALA A 92 21.11 -6.40 -5.67
N GLY A 93 20.73 -6.16 -6.93
CA GLY A 93 20.90 -7.12 -8.03
C GLY A 93 20.09 -8.41 -7.85
N ARG A 94 18.95 -8.36 -7.15
CA ARG A 94 18.09 -9.52 -6.91
C ARG A 94 17.18 -9.81 -8.10
N ASP A 95 16.81 -11.07 -8.29
CA ASP A 95 15.82 -11.44 -9.30
C ASP A 95 14.40 -11.24 -8.76
N TYR A 96 13.71 -10.23 -9.28
CA TYR A 96 12.37 -9.88 -8.81
C TYR A 96 11.45 -9.48 -9.95
N GLU A 97 10.15 -9.51 -9.65
CA GLU A 97 9.09 -8.95 -10.49
C GLU A 97 8.00 -8.33 -9.59
N VAL A 98 7.51 -7.14 -9.94
CA VAL A 98 6.37 -6.49 -9.28
C VAL A 98 5.11 -6.73 -10.11
N PHE A 99 4.02 -7.15 -9.48
CA PHE A 99 2.73 -7.33 -10.13
C PHE A 99 1.80 -6.19 -9.76
N GLU A 100 1.35 -5.43 -10.75
CA GLU A 100 0.39 -4.33 -10.58
C GLU A 100 -0.88 -4.63 -11.36
N ARG A 101 -2.03 -4.53 -10.69
CA ARG A 101 -3.33 -4.84 -11.29
C ARG A 101 -3.73 -3.82 -12.36
N GLU A 102 -3.36 -2.56 -12.18
CA GLU A 102 -3.68 -1.47 -13.10
C GLU A 102 -2.59 -1.26 -14.16
N SER A 103 -2.83 -0.35 -15.09
CA SER A 103 -1.91 -0.01 -16.19
C SER A 103 -0.75 0.92 -15.78
N ALA A 104 -0.76 1.43 -14.55
CA ALA A 104 0.22 2.39 -14.04
C ALA A 104 0.49 2.17 -12.53
N PRO A 105 1.68 2.54 -12.03
CA PRO A 105 1.97 2.46 -10.60
C PRO A 105 1.21 3.55 -9.85
N GLY A 106 1.09 3.39 -8.53
CA GLY A 106 0.43 4.38 -7.69
C GLY A 106 -1.05 4.57 -8.01
N SER A 107 -1.68 3.60 -8.66
CA SER A 107 -3.05 3.67 -9.15
C SER A 107 -4.09 3.99 -8.07
N PHE A 108 -3.82 3.65 -6.81
CA PHE A 108 -4.61 4.12 -5.67
C PHE A 108 -4.81 5.66 -5.69
N PHE A 109 -3.77 6.40 -6.05
CA PHE A 109 -3.76 7.86 -6.04
C PHE A 109 -4.47 8.49 -7.24
N THR A 110 -4.98 7.71 -8.19
CA THR A 110 -5.85 8.23 -9.26
C THR A 110 -7.27 8.49 -8.76
N ARG A 111 -7.72 7.73 -7.75
CA ARG A 111 -9.05 7.85 -7.14
C ARG A 111 -9.02 8.45 -5.74
N TYR A 112 -8.02 8.10 -4.94
CA TYR A 112 -7.92 8.51 -3.54
C TYR A 112 -6.74 9.44 -3.30
N PRO A 113 -6.76 10.29 -2.27
CA PRO A 113 -7.98 10.78 -1.59
C PRO A 113 -9.01 11.33 -2.59
N ARG A 114 -10.31 11.20 -2.28
CA ARG A 114 -11.42 11.54 -3.19
C ARG A 114 -11.43 13.02 -3.56
N HIS A 115 -11.06 13.88 -2.61
CA HIS A 115 -10.90 15.33 -2.76
C HIS A 115 -9.47 15.70 -3.18
N ARG A 116 -8.69 14.72 -3.67
CA ARG A 116 -7.39 14.85 -4.36
C ARG A 116 -6.23 15.44 -3.55
N LYS A 117 -6.46 16.00 -2.37
CA LYS A 117 -5.41 16.59 -1.52
C LYS A 117 -4.77 15.55 -0.58
N LEU A 118 -3.46 15.35 -0.70
CA LEU A 118 -2.72 14.43 0.17
C LEU A 118 -2.61 14.98 1.60
N ILE A 119 -2.61 14.08 2.57
CA ILE A 119 -2.35 14.42 3.98
C ILE A 119 -0.84 14.45 4.30
N SER A 120 0.01 13.87 3.45
CA SER A 120 1.47 13.85 3.60
C SER A 120 2.07 15.22 3.24
N ILE A 121 2.95 15.72 4.10
CA ILE A 121 3.53 17.05 3.92
C ILE A 121 4.70 17.01 2.94
N ASN A 122 4.86 18.11 2.20
CA ASN A 122 5.99 18.38 1.33
C ASN A 122 6.72 19.64 1.83
N LYS A 123 7.47 19.51 2.93
CA LYS A 123 8.20 20.63 3.54
C LYS A 123 9.50 20.90 2.78
N ARG A 124 9.40 21.72 1.73
CA ARG A 124 10.54 22.06 0.84
C ARG A 124 11.64 22.90 1.52
N TYR A 125 11.28 23.69 2.53
CA TYR A 125 12.18 24.63 3.21
C TYR A 125 12.16 24.37 4.72
N THR A 126 13.18 23.71 5.22
CA THR A 126 13.35 23.36 6.64
C THR A 126 14.26 24.33 7.40
N GLY A 127 14.94 25.22 6.67
CA GLY A 127 16.02 26.06 7.22
C GLY A 127 17.31 25.29 7.52
N LYS A 128 17.45 24.04 7.07
CA LYS A 128 18.65 23.22 7.26
C LYS A 128 19.28 22.85 5.91
N ALA A 129 20.62 22.87 5.87
CA ALA A 129 21.39 22.47 4.70
C ALA A 129 21.55 20.94 4.56
N ASN A 130 21.41 20.19 5.66
CA ASN A 130 21.60 18.74 5.67
C ASN A 130 20.49 18.01 4.90
N ALA A 131 20.86 17.21 3.90
CA ALA A 131 19.92 16.51 3.03
C ALA A 131 19.10 15.41 3.74
N GLU A 132 19.72 14.65 4.65
CA GLU A 132 19.05 13.60 5.42
C GLU A 132 18.01 14.19 6.39
N PHE A 133 18.34 15.31 7.03
CA PHE A 133 17.38 16.08 7.83
C PHE A 133 16.21 16.52 6.96
N ASN A 134 16.47 17.03 5.76
CA ASN A 134 15.42 17.45 4.84
C ASN A 134 14.51 16.29 4.41
N LEU A 135 15.08 15.10 4.19
CA LEU A 135 14.30 13.88 3.90
C LEU A 135 13.36 13.50 5.04
N ARG A 136 13.73 13.68 6.32
CA ARG A 136 12.81 13.42 7.46
C ARG A 136 11.56 14.33 7.44
N HIS A 137 11.62 15.46 6.76
CA HIS A 137 10.52 16.41 6.59
C HIS A 137 9.82 16.32 5.23
N ASP A 138 10.32 15.46 4.34
CA ASP A 138 9.65 15.06 3.10
C ASP A 138 8.93 13.74 3.34
N TRP A 139 7.59 13.76 3.39
CA TRP A 139 6.80 12.57 3.70
C TRP A 139 6.26 11.88 2.46
N ASN A 140 6.82 12.20 1.28
CA ASN A 140 6.35 11.69 0.00
C ASN A 140 7.48 10.98 -0.79
N SER A 141 8.72 11.45 -0.66
CA SER A 141 9.86 10.84 -1.35
C SER A 141 10.10 9.40 -0.92
N LEU A 142 10.17 8.50 -1.90
CA LEU A 142 10.82 7.20 -1.77
C LEU A 142 12.35 7.39 -1.72
N LEU A 143 13.01 6.50 -0.98
CA LEU A 143 14.45 6.50 -0.79
C LEU A 143 15.15 6.02 -2.07
N SER A 144 16.02 6.87 -2.61
CA SER A 144 16.92 6.56 -3.74
C SER A 144 18.18 7.41 -3.67
N ASP A 145 19.23 7.00 -4.39
CA ASP A 145 20.47 7.76 -4.50
C ASP A 145 20.39 8.89 -5.57
N ASP A 146 19.30 8.96 -6.35
CA ASP A 146 19.09 10.00 -7.36
C ASP A 146 18.40 11.22 -6.72
N PRO A 147 19.08 12.36 -6.55
CA PRO A 147 18.49 13.56 -5.96
C PRO A 147 17.37 14.16 -6.82
N HIS A 148 17.27 13.79 -8.10
CA HIS A 148 16.17 14.23 -8.96
C HIS A 148 14.85 13.48 -8.69
N LEU A 149 14.91 12.35 -7.97
CA LEU A 149 13.75 11.58 -7.52
C LEU A 149 13.21 12.02 -6.15
N LEU A 150 13.50 13.26 -5.74
CA LEU A 150 12.86 13.88 -4.58
C LEU A 150 11.51 14.48 -4.96
N PHE A 151 10.47 14.16 -4.20
CA PHE A 151 9.09 14.63 -4.39
C PHE A 151 8.95 16.15 -4.38
N ARG A 152 9.87 16.86 -3.71
CA ARG A 152 9.96 18.33 -3.74
C ARG A 152 10.07 18.94 -5.15
N HIS A 153 10.46 18.15 -6.16
CA HIS A 153 10.54 18.56 -7.57
C HIS A 153 9.22 18.37 -8.31
N TYR A 154 8.24 17.70 -7.70
CA TYR A 154 6.96 17.38 -8.30
C TYR A 154 5.88 18.37 -7.86
N SER A 155 5.87 18.77 -6.59
CA SER A 155 4.89 19.71 -6.07
C SER A 155 5.54 20.87 -5.31
N GLN A 156 4.94 22.05 -5.40
CA GLN A 156 5.29 23.20 -4.54
C GLN A 156 4.35 23.34 -3.34
N ALA A 157 3.18 22.68 -3.39
CA ALA A 157 2.18 22.74 -2.33
C ALA A 157 2.68 22.00 -1.08
N TYR A 158 2.29 22.52 0.09
CA TYR A 158 2.62 21.88 1.38
C TYR A 158 1.85 20.57 1.58
N PHE A 159 0.59 20.53 1.14
CA PHE A 159 -0.23 19.33 0.98
C PHE A 159 -0.46 19.13 -0.52
N PRO A 160 0.30 18.23 -1.18
CA PRO A 160 0.26 18.08 -2.63
C PRO A 160 -1.08 17.55 -3.15
N ASP A 161 -1.33 17.76 -4.44
CA ASP A 161 -2.38 17.03 -5.15
C ASP A 161 -1.94 15.58 -5.38
N ALA A 162 -2.88 14.64 -5.34
CA ALA A 162 -2.62 13.21 -5.49
C ALA A 162 -2.15 12.86 -6.91
N SER A 163 -2.43 13.70 -7.93
CA SER A 163 -1.86 13.55 -9.27
C SER A 163 -0.34 13.73 -9.28
N ASP A 164 0.23 14.55 -8.40
CA ASP A 164 1.68 14.68 -8.25
C ASP A 164 2.30 13.37 -7.77
N MET A 165 1.61 12.62 -6.90
CA MET A 165 2.03 11.30 -6.45
C MET A 165 1.97 10.25 -7.55
N VAL A 166 0.93 10.26 -8.39
CA VAL A 166 0.85 9.36 -9.54
C VAL A 166 2.03 9.58 -10.49
N ARG A 167 2.30 10.85 -10.84
CA ARG A 167 3.43 11.23 -11.70
C ARG A 167 4.76 10.84 -11.06
N TYR A 168 4.94 11.13 -9.77
CA TYR A 168 6.14 10.78 -9.02
C TYR A 168 6.45 9.28 -9.06
N LEU A 169 5.47 8.43 -8.75
CA LEU A 169 5.67 6.98 -8.70
C LEU A 169 5.92 6.39 -10.10
N GLY A 170 5.31 6.97 -11.14
CA GLY A 170 5.60 6.66 -12.53
C GLY A 170 7.06 6.94 -12.91
N ASP A 171 7.51 8.17 -12.66
CA ASP A 171 8.88 8.60 -12.96
C ASP A 171 9.91 7.82 -12.12
N PHE A 172 9.59 7.49 -10.86
CA PHE A 172 10.43 6.68 -10.00
C PHE A 172 10.64 5.27 -10.56
N ALA A 173 9.57 4.61 -10.99
CA ALA A 173 9.66 3.29 -11.60
C ALA A 173 10.43 3.32 -12.93
N GLN A 174 10.17 4.33 -13.77
CA GLN A 174 10.81 4.47 -15.08
C GLN A 174 12.30 4.81 -14.97
N ARG A 175 12.68 5.82 -14.18
CA ARG A 175 14.08 6.28 -14.06
C ARG A 175 14.99 5.21 -13.48
N LEU A 176 14.49 4.42 -12.54
CA LEU A 176 15.25 3.33 -11.94
C LEU A 176 15.16 2.02 -12.74
N GLY A 177 14.41 1.99 -13.84
CA GLY A 177 14.25 0.79 -14.66
C GLY A 177 13.64 -0.39 -13.90
N LEU A 178 12.68 -0.12 -13.01
CA LEU A 178 12.10 -1.15 -12.16
C LEU A 178 11.25 -2.12 -12.98
N ARG A 179 11.34 -3.40 -12.63
CA ARG A 179 10.60 -4.49 -13.27
C ARG A 179 9.18 -4.59 -12.73
N VAL A 180 8.25 -3.93 -13.40
CA VAL A 180 6.84 -3.91 -13.04
C VAL A 180 6.00 -4.48 -14.19
N LEU A 181 5.30 -5.56 -13.90
CA LEU A 181 4.32 -6.18 -14.78
C LEU A 181 2.92 -5.59 -14.48
N TYR A 182 2.54 -4.62 -15.31
CA TYR A 182 1.24 -3.96 -15.24
C TYR A 182 0.10 -4.84 -15.78
N ASN A 183 -1.14 -4.44 -15.51
CA ASN A 183 -2.36 -5.15 -15.92
C ASN A 183 -2.39 -6.62 -15.48
N THR A 184 -1.77 -6.92 -14.34
CA THR A 184 -1.61 -8.27 -13.81
C THR A 184 -2.16 -8.32 -12.39
N ASN A 185 -3.44 -8.68 -12.31
CA ASN A 185 -4.17 -8.82 -11.07
C ASN A 185 -4.01 -10.25 -10.54
N ILE A 186 -3.13 -10.44 -9.56
CA ILE A 186 -2.98 -11.73 -8.87
C ILE A 186 -4.23 -11.99 -8.03
N THR A 187 -4.99 -13.02 -8.42
CA THR A 187 -6.26 -13.37 -7.78
C THR A 187 -6.12 -14.48 -6.75
N HIS A 188 -5.11 -15.34 -6.90
CA HIS A 188 -4.88 -16.47 -6.02
C HIS A 188 -3.40 -16.64 -5.73
N VAL A 189 -3.08 -16.95 -4.48
CA VAL A 189 -1.75 -17.31 -4.02
C VAL A 189 -1.84 -18.62 -3.24
N THR A 190 -1.03 -19.60 -3.62
CA THR A 190 -0.88 -20.84 -2.86
C THR A 190 0.59 -21.08 -2.51
N LEU A 191 0.83 -21.87 -1.47
CA LEU A 191 2.16 -22.31 -1.09
C LEU A 191 2.32 -23.77 -1.52
N ASP A 192 3.39 -24.04 -2.26
CA ASP A 192 3.77 -25.37 -2.71
C ASP A 192 5.05 -25.77 -1.96
N LYS A 193 5.04 -26.93 -1.29
CA LYS A 193 6.20 -27.38 -0.53
C LYS A 193 7.12 -28.17 -1.45
N ASP A 194 8.34 -27.72 -1.58
CA ASP A 194 9.34 -28.36 -2.43
C ASP A 194 10.67 -28.49 -1.65
N PRO A 195 11.11 -29.72 -1.35
CA PRO A 195 12.41 -29.95 -0.70
C PRO A 195 13.61 -29.44 -1.49
N GLN A 196 13.47 -29.20 -2.80
CA GLN A 196 14.53 -28.62 -3.64
C GLN A 196 14.59 -27.09 -3.55
N ALA A 197 13.53 -26.43 -3.08
CA ALA A 197 13.57 -25.01 -2.82
C ALA A 197 14.50 -24.72 -1.63
N TRP A 198 15.34 -23.68 -1.75
CA TRP A 198 16.31 -23.32 -0.70
C TRP A 198 15.65 -22.99 0.65
N ASN A 199 14.39 -22.54 0.63
CA ASN A 199 13.55 -22.27 1.80
C ASN A 199 12.41 -23.29 1.97
N GLY A 200 12.46 -24.41 1.27
CA GLY A 200 11.52 -25.54 1.39
C GLY A 200 10.13 -25.32 0.76
N HIS A 201 9.91 -24.21 0.05
CA HIS A 201 8.65 -23.94 -0.62
C HIS A 201 8.78 -22.94 -1.79
N TYR A 202 7.73 -22.89 -2.60
CA TYR A 202 7.46 -21.81 -3.53
C TYR A 202 6.07 -21.24 -3.31
N PHE A 203 5.91 -19.94 -3.54
CA PHE A 203 4.62 -19.31 -3.75
C PHE A 203 4.24 -19.43 -5.21
N ILE A 204 3.02 -19.89 -5.45
CA ILE A 204 2.40 -19.98 -6.78
C ILE A 204 1.35 -18.89 -6.87
N LEU A 205 1.55 -17.95 -7.79
CA LEU A 205 0.68 -16.80 -8.01
C LEU A 205 -0.09 -17.04 -9.30
N ARG A 206 -1.41 -16.86 -9.27
CA ARG A 206 -2.26 -16.95 -10.47
C ARG A 206 -2.95 -15.62 -10.73
N ASP A 207 -2.79 -15.12 -11.94
CA ASP A 207 -3.43 -13.88 -12.36
C ASP A 207 -4.88 -14.08 -12.85
N GLN A 208 -5.54 -12.97 -13.20
CA GLN A 208 -6.91 -12.94 -13.69
C GLN A 208 -7.10 -13.65 -15.05
N LYS A 209 -6.02 -13.87 -15.80
CA LYS A 209 -6.03 -14.58 -17.10
C LYS A 209 -5.70 -16.07 -16.93
N GLY A 210 -5.39 -16.51 -15.71
CA GLY A 210 -4.97 -17.88 -15.42
C GLY A 210 -3.49 -18.15 -15.66
N GLN A 211 -2.69 -17.12 -15.98
CA GLN A 211 -1.24 -17.26 -16.04
C GLN A 211 -0.70 -17.53 -14.63
N VAL A 212 0.26 -18.45 -14.56
CA VAL A 212 0.88 -18.87 -13.31
C VAL A 212 2.32 -18.35 -13.25
N TYR A 213 2.67 -17.80 -12.11
CA TYR A 213 4.01 -17.32 -11.76
C TYR A 213 4.49 -18.01 -10.47
N GLN A 214 5.80 -18.09 -10.28
CA GLN A 214 6.38 -18.79 -9.14
C GLN A 214 7.49 -17.98 -8.49
N CYS A 215 7.51 -17.91 -7.15
CA CYS A 215 8.66 -17.34 -6.43
C CYS A 215 8.98 -17.99 -5.11
N SER A 216 10.19 -17.74 -4.61
CA SER A 216 10.61 -18.22 -3.28
C SER A 216 10.12 -17.30 -2.17
N VAL A 217 10.09 -15.98 -2.40
CA VAL A 217 9.66 -14.98 -1.40
C VAL A 217 8.55 -14.12 -1.99
N LEU A 218 7.47 -13.95 -1.24
CA LEU A 218 6.35 -13.09 -1.60
C LEU A 218 6.28 -11.88 -0.66
N LEU A 219 6.37 -10.68 -1.22
CA LEU A 219 6.22 -9.41 -0.53
C LEU A 219 4.85 -8.82 -0.87
N VAL A 220 3.98 -8.67 0.13
CA VAL A 220 2.61 -8.17 -0.09
C VAL A 220 2.57 -6.67 0.19
N ALA A 221 2.39 -5.87 -0.85
CA ALA A 221 2.38 -4.40 -0.83
C ALA A 221 1.08 -3.81 -1.41
N THR A 222 -0.04 -4.52 -1.26
CA THR A 222 -1.34 -4.20 -1.88
C THR A 222 -2.08 -3.03 -1.22
N GLY A 223 -1.61 -2.56 -0.07
CA GLY A 223 -2.32 -1.55 0.74
C GLY A 223 -3.65 -2.03 1.30
N LEU A 224 -4.44 -1.10 1.84
CA LEU A 224 -5.80 -1.34 2.33
C LEU A 224 -6.80 -0.96 1.24
N ALA A 225 -7.53 -1.95 0.71
CA ALA A 225 -8.43 -1.74 -0.42
C ALA A 225 -9.91 -1.99 -0.13
N VAL A 226 -10.26 -2.62 0.99
CA VAL A 226 -11.63 -3.04 1.29
C VAL A 226 -12.25 -2.07 2.31
N PRO A 227 -13.33 -1.35 1.95
CA PRO A 227 -14.08 -0.51 2.88
C PRO A 227 -14.65 -1.35 4.02
N LYS A 228 -14.69 -0.76 5.22
CA LYS A 228 -15.36 -1.37 6.36
C LYS A 228 -16.85 -0.99 6.32
N LEU A 229 -17.69 -1.97 6.02
CA LEU A 229 -19.13 -1.80 6.06
C LEU A 229 -19.61 -1.62 7.51
N VAL A 230 -20.63 -0.79 7.67
CA VAL A 230 -21.34 -0.56 8.92
C VAL A 230 -22.62 -1.37 8.93
N ASP A 231 -22.97 -1.94 10.08
CA ASP A 231 -24.16 -2.77 10.25
C ASP A 231 -24.98 -2.23 11.42
N PHE A 232 -26.07 -1.53 11.10
CA PHE A 232 -27.07 -1.03 12.03
C PHE A 232 -28.39 -0.77 11.27
N PRO A 233 -29.55 -0.70 11.95
CA PRO A 233 -30.82 -0.38 11.31
C PRO A 233 -30.76 0.97 10.57
N GLY A 234 -30.99 0.98 9.25
CA GLY A 234 -30.86 2.18 8.41
C GLY A 234 -29.50 2.35 7.74
N SER A 235 -28.56 1.41 7.93
CA SER A 235 -27.25 1.41 7.25
C SER A 235 -27.35 1.29 5.73
N GLU A 236 -28.48 0.78 5.21
CA GLU A 236 -28.77 0.70 3.77
C GLU A 236 -28.89 2.08 3.09
N TYR A 237 -29.09 3.16 3.86
CA TYR A 237 -29.12 4.53 3.36
C TYR A 237 -27.76 5.24 3.47
N VAL A 238 -26.73 4.57 4.00
CA VAL A 238 -25.39 5.15 4.15
C VAL A 238 -24.63 5.05 2.84
N GLU A 239 -24.16 6.19 2.35
CA GLU A 239 -23.20 6.24 1.26
C GLU A 239 -21.77 6.09 1.78
N GLY A 240 -21.01 5.18 1.19
CA GLY A 240 -19.60 4.98 1.52
C GLY A 240 -18.70 6.07 0.94
N TYR A 241 -17.54 6.28 1.54
CA TYR A 241 -16.54 7.24 1.04
C TYR A 241 -16.07 6.90 -0.39
N GLU A 242 -16.15 5.63 -0.79
CA GLU A 242 -15.87 5.17 -2.13
C GLU A 242 -16.88 5.66 -3.18
N SER A 243 -18.13 5.96 -2.80
CA SER A 243 -19.22 6.28 -3.73
C SER A 243 -19.80 7.68 -3.58
N VAL A 244 -19.76 8.25 -2.37
CA VAL A 244 -20.33 9.58 -2.07
C VAL A 244 -19.85 10.64 -3.05
N SER A 245 -20.72 11.61 -3.37
CA SER A 245 -20.37 12.72 -4.25
C SER A 245 -19.21 13.54 -3.69
N VAL A 246 -18.39 14.05 -4.61
CA VAL A 246 -17.31 15.00 -4.31
C VAL A 246 -17.67 16.42 -4.72
N ASP A 247 -18.79 16.60 -5.44
CA ASP A 247 -19.28 17.92 -5.84
C ASP A 247 -19.99 18.57 -4.64
N PRO A 248 -19.51 19.73 -4.13
CA PRO A 248 -20.20 20.44 -3.06
C PRO A 248 -21.65 20.81 -3.43
N GLU A 249 -21.97 21.04 -4.71
CA GLU A 249 -23.32 21.44 -5.13
C GLU A 249 -24.38 20.39 -4.77
N ASP A 250 -24.00 19.11 -4.73
CA ASP A 250 -24.88 18.01 -4.31
C ASP A 250 -25.26 18.06 -2.83
N PHE A 251 -24.66 18.96 -2.04
CA PHE A 251 -24.89 19.11 -0.60
C PHE A 251 -25.49 20.47 -0.20
N VAL A 252 -25.82 21.32 -1.17
CA VAL A 252 -26.32 22.68 -0.92
C VAL A 252 -27.59 22.66 -0.06
N GLY A 253 -27.55 23.36 1.07
CA GLY A 253 -28.68 23.50 2.00
C GLY A 253 -29.06 22.20 2.73
N GLN A 254 -28.23 21.16 2.70
CA GLN A 254 -28.51 19.89 3.36
C GLN A 254 -27.93 19.84 4.79
N ASN A 255 -28.52 18.98 5.62
CA ASN A 255 -27.95 18.58 6.90
C ASN A 255 -27.27 17.21 6.73
N VAL A 256 -25.96 17.14 6.95
CA VAL A 256 -25.17 15.95 6.65
C VAL A 256 -24.62 15.34 7.93
N LEU A 257 -24.80 14.02 8.10
CA LEU A 257 -24.20 13.23 9.17
C LEU A 257 -23.07 12.37 8.61
N ILE A 258 -21.84 12.61 9.07
CA ILE A 258 -20.66 11.82 8.73
C ILE A 258 -20.35 10.85 9.87
N LEU A 259 -20.33 9.55 9.55
CA LEU A 259 -20.01 8.48 10.49
C LEU A 259 -18.51 8.19 10.47
N GLY A 260 -17.75 8.84 11.36
CA GLY A 260 -16.34 8.59 11.59
C GLY A 260 -15.54 9.85 11.89
N HIS A 261 -14.34 9.64 12.44
CA HIS A 261 -13.35 10.69 12.70
C HIS A 261 -12.00 10.36 12.04
N GLY A 262 -12.02 9.72 10.87
CA GLY A 262 -10.80 9.44 10.10
C GLY A 262 -10.47 10.57 9.12
N ASN A 263 -9.30 10.51 8.47
CA ASN A 263 -8.90 11.51 7.48
C ASN A 263 -9.95 11.70 6.38
N SER A 264 -10.51 10.62 5.83
CA SER A 264 -11.58 10.68 4.82
C SER A 264 -12.85 11.41 5.28
N ALA A 265 -13.18 11.33 6.57
CA ALA A 265 -14.34 11.99 7.15
C ALA A 265 -14.12 13.51 7.25
N PHE A 266 -12.95 13.92 7.74
CA PHE A 266 -12.59 15.34 7.83
C PHE A 266 -12.38 15.97 6.46
N GLU A 267 -11.78 15.25 5.51
CA GLU A 267 -11.63 15.68 4.12
C GLU A 267 -12.99 15.96 3.47
N THR A 268 -13.96 15.06 3.66
CA THR A 268 -15.32 15.24 3.14
C THR A 268 -16.05 16.39 3.84
N ALA A 269 -15.91 16.50 5.17
CA ALA A 269 -16.49 17.60 5.93
C ALA A 269 -15.95 18.96 5.45
N GLU A 270 -14.63 19.09 5.26
CA GLU A 270 -13.98 20.32 4.77
C GLU A 270 -14.52 20.72 3.38
N ASN A 271 -14.73 19.76 2.49
CA ASN A 271 -15.25 20.00 1.14
C ASN A 271 -16.68 20.56 1.12
N ILE A 272 -17.58 20.04 1.98
CA ILE A 272 -19.01 20.37 1.96
C ILE A 272 -19.42 21.43 2.99
N LEU A 273 -18.51 21.84 3.88
CA LEU A 273 -18.83 22.76 4.98
C LEU A 273 -19.39 24.10 4.51
N GLY A 274 -18.91 24.60 3.37
CA GLY A 274 -19.31 25.92 2.84
C GLY A 274 -20.72 25.98 2.23
N VAL A 275 -21.33 24.82 1.96
CA VAL A 275 -22.59 24.71 1.21
C VAL A 275 -23.71 24.03 2.00
N THR A 276 -23.35 23.30 3.06
CA THR A 276 -24.30 22.60 3.94
C THR A 276 -24.87 23.53 5.01
N ASN A 277 -26.08 23.22 5.50
CA ASN A 277 -26.67 23.90 6.65
C ASN A 277 -25.96 23.48 7.95
N PHE A 278 -25.74 22.17 8.12
CA PHE A 278 -25.05 21.59 9.27
C PHE A 278 -24.29 20.33 8.87
N VAL A 279 -23.07 20.17 9.38
CA VAL A 279 -22.30 18.92 9.32
C VAL A 279 -22.15 18.38 10.74
N HIS A 280 -22.75 17.21 10.98
CA HIS A 280 -22.56 16.46 12.22
C HIS A 280 -21.54 15.34 11.97
N MET A 281 -20.55 15.22 12.83
CA MET A 281 -19.61 14.10 12.80
C MET A 281 -19.82 13.23 14.04
N LEU A 282 -20.06 11.93 13.84
CA LEU A 282 -20.29 10.97 14.91
C LEU A 282 -19.26 9.85 14.83
N SER A 283 -18.68 9.49 15.97
CA SER A 283 -17.77 8.35 16.08
C SER A 283 -17.89 7.67 17.44
N ARG A 284 -17.53 6.39 17.48
CA ARG A 284 -17.48 5.57 18.70
C ARG A 284 -16.33 5.96 19.64
N SER A 285 -15.36 6.71 19.13
CA SER A 285 -14.16 7.13 19.88
C SER A 285 -13.87 8.60 19.66
N ARG A 286 -13.18 9.20 20.64
CA ARG A 286 -12.61 10.55 20.51
C ARG A 286 -11.71 10.62 19.28
N VAL A 287 -11.63 11.81 18.67
CA VAL A 287 -10.70 12.09 17.58
C VAL A 287 -9.29 11.77 18.07
N ARG A 288 -8.58 10.91 17.33
CA ARG A 288 -7.16 10.65 17.55
C ARG A 288 -6.38 11.53 16.61
N LEU A 289 -5.42 12.23 17.20
CA LEU A 289 -4.71 13.32 16.56
C LEU A 289 -3.27 12.86 16.32
N SER A 290 -2.80 12.98 15.09
CA SER A 290 -1.54 12.36 14.65
C SER A 290 -0.31 12.87 15.42
N TRP A 291 -0.36 14.08 15.99
CA TRP A 291 0.72 14.61 16.83
C TRP A 291 0.77 13.96 18.22
N ALA A 292 -0.36 13.45 18.71
CA ALA A 292 -0.46 12.81 20.02
C ALA A 292 -0.18 11.31 19.94
N THR A 293 -0.55 10.66 18.82
CA THR A 293 -0.39 9.22 18.64
C THR A 293 0.88 8.85 17.87
N HIS A 294 1.52 9.81 17.20
CA HIS A 294 2.60 9.59 16.23
C HIS A 294 2.25 8.61 15.09
N TYR A 295 0.97 8.27 14.92
CA TYR A 295 0.50 7.42 13.84
C TYR A 295 0.01 8.26 12.66
N VAL A 296 0.58 8.01 11.48
CA VAL A 296 0.31 8.82 10.27
C VAL A 296 -1.12 8.68 9.74
N GLY A 297 -1.83 7.60 10.10
CA GLY A 297 -3.22 7.36 9.71
C GLY A 297 -4.26 8.08 10.57
N ASP A 298 -3.86 8.67 11.70
CA ASP A 298 -4.75 9.49 12.54
C ASP A 298 -4.92 10.90 11.97
N VAL A 299 -5.88 11.67 12.51
CA VAL A 299 -6.28 12.98 11.97
C VAL A 299 -5.19 14.01 12.18
N ARG A 300 -4.88 14.76 11.13
CA ARG A 300 -3.86 15.82 11.20
C ARG A 300 -4.45 17.18 11.59
N TYR A 301 -3.70 17.91 12.41
CA TYR A 301 -4.07 19.21 13.00
C TYR A 301 -4.55 20.27 12.00
N ALA A 302 -4.05 20.26 10.75
CA ALA A 302 -4.40 21.27 9.76
C ALA A 302 -5.90 21.25 9.35
N ALA A 303 -6.56 20.10 9.43
CA ALA A 303 -8.00 19.99 9.17
C ALA A 303 -8.88 20.50 10.34
N ALA A 304 -8.29 20.72 11.53
CA ALA A 304 -8.99 21.12 12.75
C ALA A 304 -8.91 22.63 13.05
N LEU A 305 -8.17 23.41 12.24
CA LEU A 305 -7.95 24.84 12.45
C LEU A 305 -8.80 25.68 11.48
N LEU A 306 -10.10 25.80 11.76
CA LEU A 306 -10.97 26.78 11.11
C LEU A 306 -11.47 27.88 12.06
N THR A 307 -10.66 28.24 13.06
CA THR A 307 -10.95 29.37 13.94
C THR A 307 -9.65 29.91 14.48
N TYR A 308 -9.14 31.03 13.94
CA TYR A 308 -8.50 32.16 14.65
C TYR A 308 -8.03 33.23 13.63
N PRO A 309 -8.16 34.53 13.95
CA PRO A 309 -7.88 35.61 13.01
C PRO A 309 -6.38 35.82 12.74
N VAL A 310 -6.13 36.34 11.54
CA VAL A 310 -4.86 36.72 10.90
C VAL A 310 -3.74 37.13 11.88
N PRO A 311 -2.61 36.40 11.97
CA PRO A 311 -1.41 36.95 12.57
C PRO A 311 -0.69 37.83 11.55
N TYR A 312 -0.24 39.01 12.00
CA TYR A 312 0.79 39.77 11.29
C TYR A 312 2.00 38.86 11.04
N ILE A 313 2.40 38.74 9.79
CA ILE A 313 3.56 37.94 9.39
C ILE A 313 4.80 38.85 9.54
N LEU A 314 5.58 38.62 10.59
CA LEU A 314 6.93 39.17 10.71
C LEU A 314 7.91 38.15 10.08
N TYR A 315 8.67 38.60 9.09
CA TYR A 315 9.77 37.84 8.48
C TYR A 315 11.06 38.02 9.26
#